data_AF-A0A368U835-F1
#
_entry.id   AF-A0A368U835-F1
#
_cell.length_a   1.000
_cell.length_b   1.000
_cell.length_c   1.000
_cell.angle_alpha   90.00
_cell.angle_beta   90.00
_cell.angle_gamma   90.00
#
_symmetry.space_group_name_H-M   'P 1'
#
loop_
_entity.id
_entity.type
_entity.pdbx_description
1 polymer ?
#
loop_
_entity_poly.entity_id
_entity_poly.type
_entity_poly.pdbx_seq_one_letter_code
_entity_poly.pdbx_strand_id
1 'polypeptide(L)'
;MQNTQTRKTRYSRQGGFTLIELLVVIAIIGILASVAVPQYQNYTQRAEVSTAYSTLQALRGGYDVAIVDGVLGTDTAAGEVNNAGAFYTYLGFNEDDLKGAELTTSGAGAFRDPQTETFFQIEFENFDGAIKLTRGQSDGYWTCSAEDRLKQSLLPRGCRE
;
A
#
# COMPACT_ATOMS: atom_id res chain seq x y z
N MET A 1 -24.29 79.94 14.25
CA MET A 1 -23.32 79.62 13.18
C MET A 1 -22.63 78.31 13.55
N GLN A 2 -23.04 77.17 12.96
CA GLN A 2 -22.39 75.87 13.20
C GLN A 2 -21.78 75.43 11.87
N ASN A 3 -20.45 75.26 11.88
CA ASN A 3 -19.64 74.99 10.70
C ASN A 3 -19.52 73.46 10.53
N THR A 4 -20.25 72.90 9.58
CA THR A 4 -20.26 71.46 9.29
C THR A 4 -18.99 71.08 8.54
N GLN A 5 -17.94 70.67 9.27
CA GLN A 5 -16.73 70.12 8.66
C GLN A 5 -16.99 68.70 8.15
N THR A 6 -17.05 68.54 6.83
CA THR A 6 -17.16 67.24 6.16
C THR A 6 -15.86 66.45 6.31
N ARG A 7 -15.90 65.33 7.06
CA ARG A 7 -14.77 64.40 7.18
C ARG A 7 -14.50 63.73 5.83
N LYS A 8 -13.37 64.08 5.19
CA LYS A 8 -12.82 63.31 4.05
C LYS A 8 -12.27 61.97 4.57
N THR A 9 -12.92 60.87 4.22
CA THR A 9 -12.37 59.52 4.40
C THR A 9 -11.19 59.34 3.44
N ARG A 10 -10.00 59.01 3.96
CA ARG A 10 -8.85 58.66 3.12
C ARG A 10 -9.06 57.24 2.59
N TYR A 11 -9.20 57.09 1.28
CA TYR A 11 -9.17 55.78 0.63
C TYR A 11 -7.73 55.25 0.72
N SER A 12 -7.48 54.21 1.52
CA SER A 12 -6.20 53.50 1.47
C SER A 12 -6.10 52.85 0.09
N ARG A 13 -5.01 53.11 -0.64
CA ARG A 13 -4.72 52.39 -1.87
C ARG A 13 -4.46 50.92 -1.51
N GLN A 14 -5.48 50.08 -1.64
CA GLN A 14 -5.33 48.64 -1.55
C GLN A 14 -4.44 48.21 -2.73
N GLY A 15 -3.19 47.84 -2.45
CA GLY A 15 -2.27 47.31 -3.46
C GLY A 15 -2.71 45.91 -3.86
N GLY A 16 -3.32 45.78 -5.04
CA GLY A 16 -3.64 44.49 -5.64
C GLY A 16 -2.42 43.89 -6.35
N PHE A 17 -2.40 42.56 -6.44
CA PHE A 17 -1.43 41.83 -7.25
C PHE A 17 -1.67 42.15 -8.74
N THR A 18 -0.61 42.40 -9.51
CA THR A 18 -0.74 42.64 -10.94
C THR A 18 -0.93 41.32 -11.71
N LEU A 19 -1.63 41.37 -12.84
CA LEU A 19 -1.86 40.19 -13.69
C LEU A 19 -0.52 39.62 -14.21
N ILE A 20 0.45 40.50 -14.50
CA ILE A 20 1.78 40.09 -14.95
C ILE A 20 2.59 39.39 -13.86
N GLU A 21 2.50 39.85 -12.60
CA GLU A 21 3.14 39.16 -11.47
C GLU A 21 2.56 37.76 -11.29
N LEU A 22 1.24 37.62 -11.41
CA LEU A 22 0.59 36.31 -11.30
C LEU A 22 1.00 35.37 -12.45
N LEU A 23 1.12 35.90 -13.68
CA LEU A 23 1.51 35.12 -14.86
C LEU A 23 2.93 34.55 -14.73
N VAL A 24 3.88 35.33 -14.23
CA VAL A 24 5.26 34.84 -14.00
C VAL A 24 5.29 33.78 -12.91
N VAL A 25 4.49 33.94 -11.84
CA VAL A 25 4.41 32.95 -10.75
C VAL A 25 3.87 31.61 -11.26
N ILE A 26 2.79 31.60 -12.04
CA ILE A 26 2.24 30.35 -12.60
C ILE A 26 3.23 29.68 -13.56
N ALA A 27 4.01 30.46 -14.32
CA ALA A 27 5.03 29.92 -15.21
C ALA A 27 6.12 29.18 -14.44
N ILE A 28 6.60 29.76 -13.33
CA ILE A 28 7.60 29.13 -12.46
C ILE A 28 7.02 27.88 -11.77
N ILE A 29 5.80 27.96 -11.23
CA ILE A 29 5.13 26.80 -10.61
C ILE A 29 4.94 25.67 -11.62
N GLY A 30 4.59 25.99 -12.87
CA GLY A 30 4.45 25.00 -13.95
C GLY A 30 5.75 24.22 -14.21
N ILE A 31 6.89 24.90 -14.24
CA ILE A 31 8.22 24.26 -14.41
C ILE A 31 8.51 23.35 -13.22
N LEU A 32 8.34 23.84 -11.98
CA LEU A 32 8.61 23.04 -10.78
C LEU A 32 7.69 21.82 -10.67
N ALA A 33 6.39 21.98 -11.00
CA ALA A 33 5.41 20.91 -10.95
C ALA A 33 5.73 19.76 -11.91
N SER A 34 6.32 20.07 -13.09
CA SER A 34 6.69 19.04 -14.08
C SER A 34 7.68 18.00 -13.55
N VAL A 35 8.54 18.37 -12.60
CA VAL A 35 9.52 17.47 -11.96
C VAL A 35 8.99 16.96 -10.62
N ALA A 36 8.35 17.83 -9.84
CA ALA A 36 7.90 17.51 -8.50
C ALA A 36 6.78 16.44 -8.48
N VAL A 37 5.83 16.50 -9.41
CA VAL A 37 4.69 15.56 -9.47
C VAL A 37 5.14 14.11 -9.68
N PRO A 38 5.92 13.76 -10.73
CA PRO A 38 6.35 12.37 -10.91
C PRO A 38 7.27 11.90 -9.78
N GLN A 39 8.07 12.79 -9.18
CA GLN A 39 8.90 12.44 -8.03
C GLN A 39 8.04 12.10 -6.80
N TYR A 40 7.03 12.91 -6.52
CA TYR A 40 6.09 12.68 -5.42
C TYR A 40 5.32 11.37 -5.60
N GLN A 41 4.84 11.08 -6.82
CA GLN A 41 4.18 9.81 -7.12
C GLN A 41 5.09 8.60 -6.84
N ASN A 42 6.36 8.64 -7.27
CA ASN A 42 7.29 7.54 -6.96
C ASN A 42 7.56 7.41 -5.44
N TYR A 43 7.53 8.52 -4.70
CA TYR A 43 7.71 8.50 -3.23
C TYR A 43 6.51 7.86 -2.52
N THR A 44 5.28 8.24 -2.89
CA THR A 44 4.06 7.64 -2.31
C THR A 44 3.96 6.16 -2.68
N GLN A 45 4.25 5.80 -3.94
CA GLN A 45 4.30 4.40 -4.36
C GLN A 45 5.31 3.57 -3.54
N ARG A 46 6.54 4.09 -3.33
CA ARG A 46 7.53 3.42 -2.46
C ARG A 46 7.03 3.22 -1.03
N ALA A 47 6.34 4.23 -0.47
CA ALA A 47 5.80 4.14 0.88
C ALA A 47 4.70 3.08 0.97
N GLU A 48 3.81 3.03 -0.02
CA GLU A 48 2.76 2.00 -0.12
C GLU A 48 3.36 0.60 -0.25
N VAL A 49 4.31 0.40 -1.17
CA VAL A 49 5.05 -0.87 -1.36
C VAL A 49 5.78 -1.29 -0.08
N SER A 50 6.43 -0.36 0.62
CA SER A 50 7.13 -0.65 1.88
C SER A 50 6.16 -1.05 3.00
N THR A 51 4.99 -0.41 3.05
CA THR A 51 3.95 -0.72 4.04
C THR A 51 3.37 -2.10 3.76
N ALA A 52 3.00 -2.38 2.51
CA ALA A 52 2.52 -3.69 2.08
C ALA A 52 3.53 -4.79 2.42
N TYR A 53 4.82 -4.60 2.10
CA TYR A 53 5.84 -5.56 2.48
C TYR A 53 5.93 -5.77 4.00
N SER A 54 5.83 -4.72 4.81
CA SER A 54 5.83 -4.85 6.28
C SER A 54 4.61 -5.62 6.81
N THR A 55 3.44 -5.39 6.22
CA THR A 55 2.21 -6.13 6.52
C THR A 55 2.38 -7.62 6.19
N LEU A 56 2.92 -7.93 5.01
CA LEU A 56 3.21 -9.32 4.61
C LEU A 56 4.18 -10.01 5.57
N GLN A 57 5.21 -9.31 6.06
CA GLN A 57 6.13 -9.86 7.07
C GLN A 57 5.45 -10.13 8.41
N ALA A 58 4.47 -9.31 8.81
CA ALA A 58 3.68 -9.56 10.01
C ALA A 58 2.80 -10.82 9.87
N LEU A 59 2.18 -11.00 8.69
CA LEU A 59 1.37 -12.18 8.38
C LEU A 59 2.20 -13.47 8.40
N ARG A 60 3.43 -13.44 7.87
CA ARG A 60 4.37 -14.55 7.96
C ARG A 60 4.54 -15.05 9.40
N GLY A 61 4.81 -14.15 10.34
CA GLY A 61 5.06 -14.53 11.73
C GLY A 61 3.84 -15.22 12.35
N GLY A 62 2.65 -14.69 12.07
CA GLY A 62 1.40 -15.31 12.52
C GLY A 62 1.13 -16.67 11.88
N TYR A 63 1.47 -16.85 10.61
CA TYR A 63 1.35 -18.12 9.90
C TYR A 63 2.30 -19.18 10.44
N ASP A 64 3.55 -18.83 10.71
CA ASP A 64 4.52 -19.75 11.30
C ASP A 64 4.05 -20.26 12.67
N VAL A 65 3.42 -19.41 13.49
CA VAL A 65 2.82 -19.83 14.78
C VAL A 65 1.56 -20.69 14.56
N ALA A 66 0.68 -20.30 13.63
CA ALA A 66 -0.56 -21.03 13.36
C ALA A 66 -0.31 -22.45 12.82
N ILE A 67 0.80 -22.67 12.12
CA ILE A 67 1.29 -24.02 11.75
C ILE A 67 1.67 -24.82 12.99
N VAL A 68 2.48 -24.23 13.87
CA VAL A 68 2.99 -24.92 15.07
C VAL A 68 1.86 -25.29 16.02
N ASP A 69 0.87 -24.41 16.19
CA ASP A 69 -0.30 -24.64 17.02
C ASP A 69 -1.30 -25.62 16.39
N GLY A 70 -1.10 -26.01 15.12
CA GLY A 70 -2.01 -26.91 14.39
C GLY A 70 -3.37 -26.28 14.09
N VAL A 71 -3.51 -24.97 14.22
CA VAL A 71 -4.76 -24.23 13.95
C VAL A 71 -5.08 -24.20 12.46
N LEU A 72 -4.05 -24.18 11.61
CA LEU A 72 -4.19 -24.36 10.17
C LEU A 72 -4.33 -25.84 9.77
N GLY A 73 -4.90 -26.64 10.69
CA GLY A 73 -4.76 -28.08 10.83
C GLY A 73 -4.77 -28.90 9.55
N THR A 74 -3.76 -29.75 9.46
CA THR A 74 -3.88 -31.08 8.86
C THR A 74 -4.89 -31.88 9.68
N ASP A 75 -6.18 -31.95 9.31
CA ASP A 75 -6.94 -33.20 9.41
C ASP A 75 -8.40 -33.11 8.94
N THR A 76 -8.66 -33.94 7.94
CA THR A 76 -9.89 -34.71 7.67
C THR A 76 -11.18 -34.01 7.22
N ALA A 77 -11.73 -34.62 6.17
CA ALA A 77 -13.03 -34.44 5.53
C ALA A 77 -13.12 -33.26 4.54
N ALA A 78 -13.38 -33.65 3.28
CA ALA A 78 -13.77 -32.80 2.19
C ALA A 78 -14.88 -31.82 2.61
N GLY A 79 -14.48 -30.57 2.76
CA GLY A 79 -15.32 -29.42 3.03
C GLY A 79 -14.41 -28.22 2.90
N GLU A 80 -14.73 -27.32 1.99
CA GLU A 80 -13.93 -26.16 1.61
C GLU A 80 -13.55 -25.32 2.84
N VAL A 81 -12.37 -25.56 3.42
CA VAL A 81 -11.74 -24.56 4.27
C VAL A 81 -10.96 -23.62 3.38
N ASN A 82 -11.68 -22.66 2.79
CA ASN A 82 -11.11 -21.35 2.48
C ASN A 82 -10.73 -20.68 3.81
N ASN A 83 -9.71 -21.19 4.49
CA ASN A 83 -9.36 -20.84 5.87
C ASN A 83 -8.63 -19.49 5.97
N ALA A 84 -8.70 -18.65 4.94
CA ALA A 84 -8.26 -17.26 5.00
C ALA A 84 -8.96 -16.54 6.18
N GLY A 85 -10.28 -16.67 6.28
CA GLY A 85 -11.07 -16.12 7.40
C GLY A 85 -10.69 -16.66 8.79
N ALA A 86 -10.33 -17.94 8.90
CA ALA A 86 -9.90 -18.54 10.17
C ALA A 86 -8.51 -18.07 10.58
N PHE A 87 -7.60 -17.89 9.63
CA PHE A 87 -6.29 -17.29 9.85
C PHE A 87 -6.39 -15.81 10.25
N TYR A 88 -7.22 -15.04 9.55
CA TYR A 88 -7.52 -13.65 9.89
C TYR A 88 -8.07 -13.54 11.32
N THR A 89 -9.06 -14.35 11.67
CA THR A 89 -9.61 -14.43 13.04
C THR A 89 -8.56 -14.85 14.06
N TYR A 90 -7.69 -15.81 13.74
CA TYR A 90 -6.63 -16.29 14.62
C TYR A 90 -5.56 -15.22 14.91
N LEU A 91 -5.22 -14.40 13.91
CA LEU A 91 -4.28 -13.29 14.07
C LEU A 91 -4.92 -11.99 14.55
N GLY A 92 -6.25 -11.95 14.65
CA GLY A 92 -6.99 -10.74 15.02
C GLY A 92 -6.99 -9.66 13.93
N PHE A 93 -6.79 -10.05 12.67
CA PHE A 93 -7.01 -9.17 11.51
C PHE A 93 -8.37 -9.50 10.90
N ASN A 94 -9.03 -8.51 10.31
CA ASN A 94 -10.16 -8.76 9.41
C ASN A 94 -9.71 -8.58 7.96
N GLU A 95 -10.45 -9.14 6.99
CA GLU A 95 -10.23 -8.89 5.56
C GLU A 95 -10.21 -7.39 5.22
N ASP A 96 -10.99 -6.60 5.97
CA ASP A 96 -11.05 -5.14 5.86
C ASP A 96 -9.80 -4.40 6.41
N ASP A 97 -9.09 -5.00 7.37
CA ASP A 97 -7.86 -4.43 7.96
C ASP A 97 -6.65 -4.66 7.05
N LEU A 98 -6.76 -5.63 6.14
CA LEU A 98 -5.73 -6.04 5.19
C LEU A 98 -6.23 -5.80 3.76
N LYS A 99 -6.68 -4.58 3.47
CA LYS A 99 -7.16 -4.23 2.12
C LYS A 99 -6.15 -4.62 1.04
N GLY A 100 -6.59 -5.48 0.12
CA GLY A 100 -5.79 -6.02 -0.97
C GLY A 100 -4.95 -7.25 -0.62
N ALA A 101 -4.90 -7.68 0.65
CA ALA A 101 -4.20 -8.90 1.04
C ALA A 101 -5.07 -10.13 0.78
N GLU A 102 -4.75 -10.90 -0.25
CA GLU A 102 -5.33 -12.22 -0.44
C GLU A 102 -4.41 -13.28 0.16
N LEU A 103 -4.94 -14.04 1.14
CA LEU A 103 -4.36 -15.31 1.56
C LEU A 103 -4.95 -16.40 0.66
N THR A 104 -4.25 -16.69 -0.42
CA THR A 104 -4.59 -17.82 -1.27
C THR A 104 -3.72 -19.00 -0.84
N THR A 105 -4.36 -19.99 -0.21
CA THR A 105 -3.80 -21.33 -0.07
C THR A 105 -4.44 -22.18 -1.16
N SER A 106 -3.70 -22.47 -2.23
CA SER A 106 -4.24 -23.30 -3.30
C SER A 106 -4.34 -24.76 -2.83
N GLY A 107 -5.57 -25.25 -2.63
CA GLY A 107 -5.90 -26.66 -2.42
C GLY A 107 -6.54 -26.98 -1.07
N ALA A 108 -7.67 -27.70 -1.08
CA ALA A 108 -8.38 -28.22 0.11
C ALA A 108 -7.61 -29.34 0.87
N GLY A 109 -6.27 -29.26 0.84
CA GLY A 109 -5.30 -30.16 1.44
C GLY A 109 -3.91 -29.49 1.51
N ALA A 110 -3.87 -28.16 1.63
CA ALA A 110 -2.70 -27.27 1.46
C ALA A 110 -1.46 -27.55 2.35
N PHE A 111 -1.49 -28.60 3.18
CA PHE A 111 -0.32 -29.08 3.93
C PHE A 111 0.19 -30.47 3.52
N ARG A 112 -0.49 -31.19 2.60
CA ARG A 112 -0.05 -32.52 2.09
C ARG A 112 0.02 -32.65 0.58
N ASP A 113 -0.38 -31.64 -0.20
CA ASP A 113 -0.10 -31.63 -1.65
C ASP A 113 1.28 -31.00 -1.91
N PRO A 114 2.28 -31.76 -2.39
CA PRO A 114 3.62 -31.25 -2.68
C PRO A 114 3.68 -30.31 -3.89
N GLN A 115 2.56 -29.98 -4.56
CA GLN A 115 2.53 -29.20 -5.81
C GLN A 115 2.00 -27.76 -5.65
N THR A 116 1.55 -27.33 -4.48
CA THR A 116 0.89 -26.02 -4.32
C THR A 116 1.52 -25.12 -3.25
N GLU A 117 2.04 -23.98 -3.69
CA GLU A 117 2.68 -22.96 -2.83
C GLU A 117 1.64 -22.20 -2.00
N THR A 118 2.00 -21.88 -0.74
CA THR A 118 1.23 -20.91 0.04
C THR A 118 1.74 -19.51 -0.26
N PHE A 119 0.86 -18.55 -0.50
CA PHE A 119 1.27 -17.18 -0.67
C PHE A 119 0.33 -16.16 -0.03
N PHE A 120 0.91 -15.03 0.35
CA PHE A 120 0.21 -13.80 0.67
C PHE A 120 0.49 -12.79 -0.42
N GLN A 121 -0.53 -12.13 -0.94
CA GLN A 121 -0.36 -11.12 -1.99
C GLN A 121 -1.08 -9.84 -1.61
N ILE A 122 -0.45 -8.67 -1.78
CA ILE A 122 -1.11 -7.37 -1.68
C ILE A 122 -1.10 -6.70 -3.04
N GLU A 123 -2.29 -6.44 -3.58
CA GLU A 123 -2.51 -5.64 -4.79
C GLU A 123 -2.64 -4.15 -4.44
N PHE A 124 -2.07 -3.28 -5.27
CA PHE A 124 -2.13 -1.83 -5.05
C PHE A 124 -3.30 -1.21 -5.82
N GLU A 125 -4.14 -0.43 -5.12
CA GLU A 125 -5.28 0.24 -5.75
C GLU A 125 -4.86 1.48 -6.57
N ASN A 126 -3.78 2.15 -6.15
CA ASN A 126 -3.35 3.43 -6.71
C ASN A 126 -2.42 3.30 -7.92
N PHE A 127 -1.89 2.10 -8.18
CA PHE A 127 -1.01 1.81 -9.31
C PHE A 127 -1.00 0.31 -9.62
N ASP A 128 -0.70 -0.03 -10.87
CA ASP A 128 -0.67 -1.42 -11.34
C ASP A 128 0.51 -2.20 -10.74
N GLY A 129 0.23 -3.32 -10.09
CA GLY A 129 1.21 -4.24 -9.51
C GLY A 129 0.77 -4.87 -8.19
N ALA A 130 1.50 -5.90 -7.79
CA ALA A 130 1.34 -6.56 -6.50
C ALA A 130 2.70 -6.97 -5.89
N ILE A 131 2.76 -7.09 -4.56
CA ILE A 131 3.84 -7.81 -3.87
C ILE A 131 3.29 -9.13 -3.36
N LYS A 132 4.02 -10.21 -3.61
CA LYS A 132 3.71 -11.58 -3.19
C LYS A 132 4.80 -12.13 -2.28
N LEU A 133 4.41 -12.60 -1.10
CA LEU A 133 5.24 -13.38 -0.20
C LEU A 133 4.83 -14.85 -0.30
N THR A 134 5.72 -15.69 -0.81
CA THR A 134 5.48 -17.12 -1.06
C THR A 134 6.26 -17.94 -0.06
N ARG A 135 5.65 -18.98 0.51
CA ARG A 135 6.33 -19.97 1.32
C ARG A 135 6.53 -21.25 0.52
N GLY A 136 7.77 -21.67 0.35
CA GLY A 136 8.07 -22.98 -0.21
C GLY A 136 7.62 -24.09 0.74
N GLN A 137 6.89 -25.09 0.22
CA GLN A 137 6.33 -26.17 1.04
C GLN A 137 7.38 -27.23 1.40
N SER A 138 8.43 -27.39 0.59
CA SER A 138 9.46 -28.42 0.77
C SER A 138 10.60 -27.98 1.70
N ASP A 139 10.87 -26.68 1.74
CA ASP A 139 11.99 -26.05 2.43
C ASP A 139 11.53 -25.11 3.56
N GLY A 140 10.26 -24.67 3.53
CA GLY A 140 9.67 -23.78 4.52
C GLY A 140 10.19 -22.35 4.45
N TYR A 141 10.98 -22.00 3.42
CA TYR A 141 11.53 -20.67 3.26
C TYR A 141 10.51 -19.72 2.65
N TRP A 142 10.56 -18.47 3.08
CA TRP A 142 9.74 -17.40 2.55
C TRP A 142 10.53 -16.62 1.50
N THR A 143 9.95 -16.49 0.31
CA THR A 143 10.48 -15.70 -0.80
C THR A 143 9.53 -14.54 -1.08
N CYS A 144 10.08 -13.34 -1.25
CA CYS A 144 9.28 -12.21 -1.71
C CYS A 144 9.52 -11.98 -3.20
N SER A 145 8.43 -11.77 -3.92
CA SER A 145 8.41 -11.46 -5.35
C SER A 145 7.45 -10.30 -5.58
N ALA A 146 7.61 -9.60 -6.70
CA ALA A 146 6.69 -8.57 -7.13
C ALA A 146 6.33 -8.80 -8.59
N GLU A 147 5.16 -8.32 -9.01
CA GLU A 147 4.76 -8.43 -10.41
C GLU A 147 5.67 -7.62 -11.34
N ASP A 148 5.88 -8.12 -12.56
CA ASP A 148 6.77 -7.53 -13.59
C ASP A 148 6.46 -6.06 -13.92
N ARG A 149 5.22 -5.63 -13.69
CA ARG A 149 4.78 -4.26 -13.97
C ARG A 149 5.26 -3.27 -12.91
N LEU A 150 5.66 -3.74 -11.74
CA LEU A 150 6.13 -2.91 -10.65
C LEU A 150 7.61 -2.56 -10.86
N LYS A 151 7.94 -1.27 -10.92
CA LYS A 151 9.33 -0.83 -11.13
C LYS A 151 10.24 -1.36 -10.01
N GLN A 152 11.31 -2.07 -10.38
CA GLN A 152 12.35 -2.60 -9.48
C GLN A 152 12.94 -1.56 -8.51
N SER A 153 12.92 -0.29 -8.91
CA SER A 153 13.36 0.81 -8.04
C SER A 153 12.47 0.96 -6.81
N LEU A 154 11.15 0.74 -6.93
CA LEU A 154 10.17 0.92 -5.86
C LEU A 154 10.25 -0.19 -4.81
N LEU A 155 10.77 -1.35 -5.19
CA LEU A 155 10.78 -2.56 -4.36
C LEU A 155 11.74 -2.46 -3.16
N PRO A 156 11.35 -3.01 -1.99
CA PRO A 156 12.24 -3.21 -0.87
C PRO A 156 13.31 -4.25 -1.22
N ARG A 157 14.43 -4.22 -0.48
CA ARG A 157 15.57 -5.11 -0.77
C ARG A 157 15.23 -6.61 -0.72
N GLY A 158 14.25 -7.00 0.09
CA GLY A 158 13.84 -8.40 0.23
C GLY A 158 13.01 -8.95 -0.93
N CYS A 159 12.47 -8.08 -1.80
CA CYS A 159 11.61 -8.46 -2.94
C CYS A 159 12.23 -8.11 -4.29
N ARG A 160 13.51 -7.74 -4.30
CA ARG A 160 14.24 -7.45 -5.52
C ARG A 160 14.90 -8.75 -5.98
N GLU A 161 14.73 -9.06 -7.26
CA GLU A 161 15.41 -10.19 -7.93
C GLU A 161 16.93 -10.01 -7.95
#